data_AF-A0A821HE20-F1
#
_entry.id   AF-A0A821HE20-F1
#
_cell.length_a   1.000
_cell.length_b   1.000
_cell.length_c   1.000
_cell.angle_alpha   90.00
_cell.angle_beta   90.00
_cell.angle_gamma   90.00
#
_symmetry.space_group_name_H-M   'P 1'
#
loop_
_entity.id
_entity.type
_entity.pdbx_description
1 polymer ?
#
loop_
_entity_poly.entity_id
_entity_poly.type
_entity_poly.pdbx_seq_one_letter_code
_entity_poly.pdbx_strand_id
1 'polypeptide(L)'
;ILSEGQYSSHLYLVLPFYENGTLQSYLLTTNRKLSINQCLVFLRSLASAISYLHMGRNSTHMTIVHRDIKSSNILIDKNELNLYLTDFGVALTLPQILTEKDFVQIGTIRYMAPELLEGVISHTREALCSVDMYALALVMWEIITQCDVYPTTVYRPPYEEYRTNSSNRSSFATEIYDIVVVRRLRPTLVRQIQDNQHSLIIHELCSLIDACWITDSDMRMNAQTLAFKLNQLI
;
A
#
# COMPACT_ATOMS: atom_id res chain seq x y z
N ILE A 1 9.53 -15.62 10.29
CA ILE A 1 10.02 -15.50 11.67
C ILE A 1 11.31 -16.31 11.76
N LEU A 2 12.41 -15.73 12.25
CA LEU A 2 13.67 -16.44 12.44
C LEU A 2 13.70 -17.21 13.76
N SER A 3 13.10 -16.63 14.79
CA SER A 3 12.91 -17.25 16.11
C SER A 3 11.81 -16.51 16.86
N GLU A 4 11.14 -17.19 17.77
CA GLU A 4 10.21 -16.61 18.73
C GLU A 4 10.51 -17.19 20.11
N GLY A 5 10.15 -16.47 21.17
CA GLY A 5 10.41 -16.94 22.51
C GLY A 5 9.69 -16.13 23.57
N GLN A 6 9.68 -16.66 24.78
CA GLN A 6 9.19 -15.97 25.95
C GLN A 6 10.26 -16.02 27.03
N TYR A 7 10.57 -14.86 27.62
CA TYR A 7 11.41 -14.79 28.80
C TYR A 7 10.73 -13.94 29.86
N SER A 8 10.46 -14.56 31.01
CA SER A 8 9.60 -14.00 32.05
C SER A 8 8.22 -13.60 31.49
N SER A 9 7.81 -12.34 31.64
CA SER A 9 6.56 -11.78 31.13
C SER A 9 6.68 -11.16 29.73
N HIS A 10 7.83 -11.28 29.06
CA HIS A 10 8.08 -10.65 27.76
C HIS A 10 8.06 -11.68 26.64
N LEU A 11 7.35 -11.35 25.56
CA LEU A 11 7.34 -12.09 24.31
C LEU A 11 8.34 -11.47 23.34
N TYR A 12 9.08 -12.31 22.64
CA TYR A 12 10.12 -11.92 21.69
C TYR A 12 9.85 -12.55 20.34
N LEU A 13 10.11 -11.77 19.30
CA LEU A 13 10.03 -12.21 17.92
C LEU A 13 11.26 -11.70 17.18
N VAL A 14 12.03 -12.61 16.59
CA VAL A 14 13.26 -12.33 15.86
C VAL A 14 12.95 -12.38 14.36
N LEU A 15 13.23 -11.27 13.68
CA LEU A 15 13.03 -11.09 12.25
C LEU A 15 14.36 -10.78 11.55
N PRO A 16 14.45 -11.01 10.23
CA PRO A 16 15.57 -10.47 9.46
C PRO A 16 15.64 -8.95 9.61
N PHE A 17 16.86 -8.44 9.76
CA PHE A 17 17.12 -7.00 9.80
C PHE A 17 17.44 -6.49 8.40
N TYR A 18 16.84 -5.36 8.04
CA TYR A 18 16.97 -4.73 6.73
C TYR A 18 17.60 -3.36 6.91
N GLU A 19 18.85 -3.21 6.45
CA GLU A 19 19.74 -2.08 6.75
C GLU A 19 19.22 -0.74 6.18
N ASN A 20 18.50 -0.78 5.07
CA ASN A 20 17.90 0.40 4.45
C ASN A 20 16.59 0.85 5.14
N GLY A 21 16.16 0.14 6.19
CA GLY A 21 15.02 0.50 7.00
C GLY A 21 13.68 0.43 6.23
N THR A 22 12.75 1.30 6.62
CA THR A 22 11.42 1.34 6.01
C THR A 22 11.42 2.14 4.72
N LEU A 23 10.51 1.81 3.80
CA LEU A 23 10.27 2.58 2.58
C LEU A 23 9.91 4.03 2.92
N GLN A 24 9.12 4.28 3.96
CA GLN A 24 8.80 5.64 4.40
C GLN A 24 10.06 6.44 4.75
N SER A 25 10.93 5.89 5.61
CA SER A 25 12.18 6.54 6.00
C SER A 25 13.11 6.71 4.80
N TYR A 26 13.17 5.72 3.92
CA TYR A 26 13.97 5.77 2.71
C TYR A 26 13.52 6.92 1.79
N LEU A 27 12.23 7.02 1.48
CA LEU A 27 11.67 8.08 0.63
C LEU A 27 11.75 9.49 1.27
N LEU A 28 11.73 9.58 2.60
CA LEU A 28 11.86 10.85 3.33
C LEU A 28 13.29 11.38 3.39
N THR A 29 14.25 10.50 3.64
CA THR A 29 15.61 10.90 4.06
C THR A 29 16.52 11.12 2.88
N THR A 30 16.24 10.50 1.74
CA THR A 30 17.13 10.59 0.58
C THR A 30 16.72 11.73 -0.35
N ASN A 31 17.61 12.70 -0.56
CA ASN A 31 17.60 13.55 -1.77
C ASN A 31 17.79 12.73 -3.08
N ARG A 32 18.01 11.41 -2.95
CA ARG A 32 18.14 10.47 -4.06
C ARG A 32 16.74 10.07 -4.54
N LYS A 33 16.45 10.42 -5.79
CA LYS A 33 15.30 9.89 -6.51
C LYS A 33 15.54 8.43 -6.89
N LEU A 34 14.46 7.67 -6.97
CA LEU A 34 14.47 6.30 -7.49
C LEU A 34 14.60 6.35 -9.01
N SER A 35 15.48 5.54 -9.59
CA SER A 35 15.41 5.33 -11.04
C SER A 35 14.11 4.63 -11.42
N ILE A 36 13.61 4.84 -12.65
CA ILE A 36 12.43 4.13 -13.16
C ILE A 36 12.52 2.60 -13.00
N ASN A 37 13.72 2.02 -13.21
CA ASN A 37 13.95 0.60 -13.01
C ASN A 37 13.80 0.18 -11.55
N GLN A 38 14.32 0.97 -10.60
CA GLN A 38 14.12 0.71 -9.18
C GLN A 38 12.65 0.82 -8.78
N CYS A 39 11.91 1.80 -9.32
CA CYS A 39 10.47 1.89 -9.12
C CYS A 39 9.76 0.61 -9.60
N LEU A 40 10.04 0.15 -10.82
CA LEU A 40 9.42 -1.07 -11.37
C LEU A 40 9.74 -2.31 -10.52
N VAL A 41 10.98 -2.45 -10.07
CA VAL A 41 11.41 -3.54 -9.19
C VAL A 41 10.66 -3.50 -7.85
N PHE A 42 10.56 -2.33 -7.23
CA PHE A 42 9.84 -2.13 -5.97
C PHE A 42 8.36 -2.45 -6.11
N LEU A 43 7.71 -1.92 -7.14
CA LEU A 43 6.29 -2.16 -7.40
C LEU A 43 5.99 -3.64 -7.66
N ARG A 44 6.84 -4.34 -8.42
CA ARG A 44 6.73 -5.79 -8.65
C ARG A 44 6.87 -6.59 -7.37
N SER A 45 7.85 -6.23 -6.54
CA SER A 45 8.10 -6.90 -5.26
C SER A 45 6.87 -6.81 -4.34
N LEU A 46 6.27 -5.61 -4.22
CA LEU A 46 5.04 -5.42 -3.44
C LEU A 46 3.85 -6.16 -4.03
N ALA A 47 3.60 -6.04 -5.34
CA ALA A 47 2.47 -6.72 -5.97
C ALA A 47 2.59 -8.25 -5.85
N SER A 48 3.81 -8.80 -5.96
CA SER A 48 4.06 -10.23 -5.74
C SER A 48 3.79 -10.63 -4.28
N ALA A 49 4.21 -9.82 -3.30
CA ALA A 49 3.97 -10.10 -1.88
C ALA A 49 2.47 -10.13 -1.56
N ILE A 50 1.71 -9.12 -2.01
CA ILE A 50 0.25 -9.07 -1.79
C ILE A 50 -0.46 -10.19 -2.55
N SER A 51 -0.06 -10.46 -3.80
CA SER A 51 -0.60 -11.58 -4.58
C SER A 51 -0.38 -12.91 -3.87
N TYR A 52 0.80 -13.12 -3.28
CA TYR A 52 1.09 -14.32 -2.49
C TYR A 52 0.17 -14.47 -1.28
N LEU A 53 -0.05 -13.38 -0.51
CA LEU A 53 -0.95 -13.39 0.65
C LEU A 53 -2.41 -13.66 0.24
N HIS A 54 -2.86 -13.05 -0.85
CA HIS A 54 -4.27 -13.09 -1.27
C HIS A 54 -4.66 -14.41 -1.96
N MET A 55 -3.71 -15.12 -2.58
CA MET A 55 -3.99 -16.24 -3.47
C MET A 55 -4.67 -17.46 -2.83
N GLY A 56 -4.54 -17.67 -1.52
CA GLY A 56 -5.24 -18.76 -0.81
C GLY A 56 -5.06 -20.13 -1.48
N ARG A 57 -3.83 -20.68 -1.47
CA ARG A 57 -3.40 -21.71 -2.44
C ARG A 57 -3.95 -23.12 -2.23
N ASN A 58 -4.50 -23.46 -1.05
CA ASN A 58 -5.08 -24.78 -0.74
C ASN A 58 -5.69 -24.80 0.68
N SER A 59 -6.19 -25.95 1.12
CA SER A 59 -6.72 -26.18 2.48
C SER A 59 -5.74 -25.86 3.62
N THR A 60 -4.44 -25.74 3.33
CA THR A 60 -3.39 -25.35 4.28
C THR A 60 -2.92 -23.90 4.14
N HIS A 61 -3.23 -23.23 3.02
CA HIS A 61 -2.89 -21.84 2.74
C HIS A 61 -4.16 -21.02 2.56
N MET A 62 -4.66 -20.52 3.68
CA MET A 62 -5.77 -19.57 3.71
C MET A 62 -5.33 -18.21 3.16
N THR A 63 -6.28 -17.46 2.59
CA THR A 63 -6.08 -16.06 2.20
C THR A 63 -5.71 -15.23 3.44
N ILE A 64 -4.66 -14.44 3.34
CA ILE A 64 -4.24 -13.51 4.40
C ILE A 64 -4.48 -12.08 3.89
N VAL A 65 -5.18 -11.27 4.67
CA VAL A 65 -5.36 -9.84 4.43
C VAL A 65 -4.52 -9.08 5.42
N HIS A 66 -3.65 -8.18 4.96
CA HIS A 66 -2.68 -7.49 5.79
C HIS A 66 -3.33 -6.43 6.68
N ARG A 67 -4.30 -5.67 6.15
CA ARG A 67 -5.09 -4.61 6.81
C ARG A 67 -4.34 -3.35 7.27
N ASP A 68 -3.01 -3.34 7.22
CA ASP A 68 -2.20 -2.14 7.52
C ASP A 68 -1.03 -1.96 6.55
N ILE A 69 -1.30 -2.03 5.24
CA ILE A 69 -0.30 -1.74 4.21
C ILE A 69 -0.02 -0.23 4.20
N LYS A 70 1.25 0.13 4.38
CA LYS A 70 1.76 1.50 4.35
C LYS A 70 3.27 1.48 4.17
N SER A 71 3.85 2.60 3.74
CA SER A 71 5.30 2.69 3.47
C SER A 71 6.18 2.44 4.71
N SER A 72 5.68 2.63 5.93
CA SER A 72 6.42 2.29 7.16
C SER A 72 6.39 0.81 7.53
N ASN A 73 5.48 0.01 6.94
CA ASN A 73 5.39 -1.44 7.10
C ASN A 73 6.04 -2.20 5.92
N ILE A 74 6.90 -1.51 5.16
CA ILE A 74 7.62 -2.06 4.02
C ILE A 74 9.10 -1.80 4.26
N LEU A 75 9.91 -2.84 4.22
CA LEU A 75 11.36 -2.80 4.43
C LEU A 75 12.11 -2.96 3.10
N ILE A 76 13.32 -2.42 3.02
CA ILE A 76 14.18 -2.49 1.82
C ILE A 76 15.43 -3.30 2.11
N ASP A 77 15.77 -4.25 1.23
CA ASP A 77 17.06 -4.94 1.34
C ASP A 77 18.26 -4.04 1.09
N LYS A 78 19.43 -4.50 1.56
CA LYS A 78 20.72 -3.82 1.43
C LYS A 78 21.01 -3.38 0.00
N ASN A 79 20.66 -4.22 -0.96
CA ASN A 79 21.01 -4.04 -2.36
C ASN A 79 20.00 -3.18 -3.13
N GLU A 80 18.92 -2.72 -2.47
CA GLU A 80 17.82 -1.96 -3.09
C GLU A 80 17.17 -2.74 -4.26
N LEU A 81 17.12 -4.07 -4.15
CA LEU A 81 16.60 -4.98 -5.18
C LEU A 81 15.21 -5.51 -4.82
N ASN A 82 14.82 -5.51 -3.55
CA ASN A 82 13.54 -6.07 -3.13
C ASN A 82 12.93 -5.28 -1.97
N LEU A 83 11.60 -5.30 -1.93
CA LEU A 83 10.80 -4.81 -0.82
C LEU A 83 10.22 -6.01 -0.03
N TYR A 84 10.10 -5.83 1.28
CA TYR A 84 9.60 -6.85 2.18
C TYR A 84 8.47 -6.27 3.02
N LEU A 85 7.27 -6.82 2.87
CA LEU A 85 6.13 -6.47 3.72
C LEU A 85 6.36 -7.04 5.12
N THR A 86 6.12 -6.22 6.14
CA THR A 86 6.27 -6.57 7.55
C THR A 86 5.05 -6.12 8.35
N ASP A 87 5.04 -6.44 9.65
CA ASP A 87 4.00 -6.07 10.62
C ASP A 87 2.63 -6.67 10.32
N PHE A 88 2.54 -7.98 10.54
CA PHE A 88 1.30 -8.75 10.46
C PHE A 88 0.48 -8.69 11.77
N GLY A 89 0.75 -7.74 12.67
CA GLY A 89 0.12 -7.68 14.00
C GLY A 89 -1.40 -7.51 13.96
N VAL A 90 -1.92 -6.95 12.88
CA VAL A 90 -3.36 -6.82 12.60
C VAL A 90 -3.79 -7.60 11.37
N ALA A 91 -2.95 -8.47 10.80
CA ALA A 91 -3.34 -9.27 9.66
C ALA A 91 -4.47 -10.24 10.02
N LEU A 92 -5.31 -10.57 9.03
CA LEU A 92 -6.41 -11.51 9.17
C LEU A 92 -6.17 -12.69 8.25
N THR A 93 -6.08 -13.89 8.83
CA THR A 93 -6.17 -15.13 8.06
C THR A 93 -7.64 -15.46 7.89
N LEU A 94 -8.16 -15.41 6.67
CA LEU A 94 -9.60 -15.51 6.43
C LEU A 94 -10.10 -16.93 6.72
N PRO A 95 -11.02 -17.09 7.69
CA PRO A 95 -11.66 -18.37 7.96
C PRO A 95 -12.61 -18.77 6.82
N GLN A 96 -13.13 -20.00 6.88
CA GLN A 96 -14.19 -20.44 5.96
C GLN A 96 -15.50 -19.63 6.10
N ILE A 97 -15.78 -19.11 7.31
CA ILE A 97 -16.98 -18.35 7.62
C ILE A 97 -16.55 -17.01 8.23
N LEU A 98 -16.86 -15.92 7.54
CA LEU A 98 -16.59 -14.55 8.01
C LEU A 98 -17.71 -14.07 8.93
N THR A 99 -17.34 -13.22 9.89
CA THR A 99 -18.25 -12.61 10.87
C THR A 99 -18.08 -11.10 10.87
N GLU A 100 -19.05 -10.36 11.43
CA GLU A 100 -18.98 -8.89 11.53
C GLU A 100 -17.70 -8.39 12.23
N LYS A 101 -17.12 -9.20 13.13
CA LYS A 101 -15.88 -8.87 13.84
C LYS A 101 -14.65 -8.81 12.92
N ASP A 102 -14.72 -9.41 11.74
CA ASP A 102 -13.62 -9.43 10.78
C ASP A 102 -13.51 -8.12 9.98
N PHE A 103 -14.59 -7.33 9.95
CA PHE A 103 -14.77 -6.10 9.15
C PHE A 103 -14.57 -4.80 9.94
N VAL A 104 -13.91 -4.90 11.09
CA VAL A 104 -13.61 -3.75 11.97
C VAL A 104 -12.66 -2.74 11.31
N GLN A 105 -12.87 -1.45 11.59
CA GLN A 105 -12.02 -0.34 11.16
C GLN A 105 -10.66 -0.37 11.87
N ILE A 106 -9.75 -1.22 11.37
CA ILE A 106 -8.38 -1.37 11.86
C ILE A 106 -7.40 -0.94 10.76
N GLY A 107 -6.27 -0.40 11.17
CA GLY A 107 -5.18 0.03 10.31
C GLY A 107 -4.90 1.52 10.46
N THR A 108 -4.01 2.02 9.62
CA THR A 108 -3.64 3.44 9.62
C THR A 108 -4.63 4.24 8.80
N ILE A 109 -5.35 5.16 9.44
CA ILE A 109 -6.43 5.99 8.86
C ILE A 109 -6.09 6.56 7.46
N ARG A 110 -4.87 7.08 7.27
CA ARG A 110 -4.43 7.67 5.99
C ARG A 110 -4.51 6.69 4.80
N TYR A 111 -4.38 5.40 5.06
CA TYR A 111 -4.35 4.35 4.04
C TYR A 111 -5.65 3.55 3.96
N MET A 112 -6.65 3.87 4.80
CA MET A 112 -7.92 3.16 4.81
C MET A 112 -8.73 3.45 3.54
N ALA A 113 -9.31 2.38 2.98
CA ALA A 113 -10.21 2.49 1.85
C ALA A 113 -11.53 3.21 2.22
N PRO A 114 -12.24 3.82 1.26
CA PRO A 114 -13.47 4.58 1.52
C PRO A 114 -14.54 3.79 2.27
N GLU A 115 -14.80 2.57 1.85
CA GLU A 115 -15.79 1.65 2.44
C GLU A 115 -15.42 1.26 3.88
N LEU A 116 -14.12 1.20 4.18
CA LEU A 116 -13.66 0.96 5.54
C LEU A 116 -13.87 2.22 6.39
N LEU A 117 -13.56 3.42 5.88
CA LEU A 117 -13.83 4.69 6.56
C LEU A 117 -15.33 4.92 6.83
N GLU A 118 -16.19 4.52 5.89
CA GLU A 118 -17.65 4.57 6.01
C GLU A 118 -18.20 3.49 6.95
N GLY A 119 -17.46 2.41 7.18
CA GLY A 119 -17.92 1.24 7.93
C GLY A 119 -18.94 0.40 7.16
N VAL A 120 -18.97 0.53 5.83
CA VAL A 120 -19.93 -0.13 4.93
C VAL A 120 -19.16 -1.00 3.94
N ILE A 121 -18.58 -2.08 4.43
CA ILE A 121 -17.81 -3.04 3.62
C ILE A 121 -18.65 -4.29 3.36
N SER A 122 -18.63 -4.78 2.11
CA SER A 122 -19.26 -6.06 1.77
C SER A 122 -18.62 -7.19 2.57
N HIS A 123 -19.43 -8.11 3.12
CA HIS A 123 -18.94 -9.19 3.98
C HIS A 123 -18.33 -10.37 3.18
N THR A 124 -17.43 -10.07 2.25
CA THR A 124 -16.79 -11.05 1.36
C THR A 124 -15.27 -11.06 1.54
N ARG A 125 -14.64 -12.15 1.10
CA ARG A 125 -13.17 -12.25 1.06
C ARG A 125 -12.60 -11.17 0.15
N GLU A 126 -13.21 -11.00 -1.01
CA GLU A 126 -12.76 -10.12 -2.07
C GLU A 126 -12.80 -8.66 -1.62
N ALA A 127 -13.82 -8.26 -0.86
CA ALA A 127 -13.91 -6.93 -0.28
C ALA A 127 -12.77 -6.66 0.71
N LEU A 128 -12.44 -7.60 1.60
CA LEU A 128 -11.30 -7.44 2.52
C LEU A 128 -9.96 -7.35 1.78
N CYS A 129 -9.74 -8.19 0.76
CA CYS A 129 -8.56 -8.09 -0.09
C CYS A 129 -8.50 -6.74 -0.83
N SER A 130 -9.65 -6.19 -1.23
CA SER A 130 -9.72 -4.91 -1.94
C SER A 130 -9.29 -3.70 -1.08
N VAL A 131 -9.38 -3.81 0.25
CA VAL A 131 -8.86 -2.79 1.18
C VAL A 131 -7.34 -2.73 1.12
N ASP A 132 -6.67 -3.89 1.11
CA ASP A 132 -5.21 -3.98 0.91
C ASP A 132 -4.82 -3.39 -0.46
N MET A 133 -5.61 -3.62 -1.51
CA MET A 133 -5.34 -3.08 -2.85
C MET A 133 -5.41 -1.55 -2.88
N TYR A 134 -6.37 -0.95 -2.16
CA TYR A 134 -6.45 0.50 -2.00
C TYR A 134 -5.20 1.07 -1.32
N ALA A 135 -4.82 0.47 -0.19
CA ALA A 135 -3.64 0.90 0.56
C ALA A 135 -2.35 0.71 -0.25
N LEU A 136 -2.24 -0.39 -1.00
CA LEU A 136 -1.13 -0.63 -1.92
C LEU A 136 -1.03 0.46 -2.99
N ALA A 137 -2.15 0.89 -3.58
CA ALA A 137 -2.16 1.96 -4.58
C ALA A 137 -1.54 3.26 -4.07
N LEU A 138 -1.78 3.60 -2.79
CA LEU A 138 -1.19 4.78 -2.14
C LEU A 138 0.32 4.62 -1.97
N VAL A 139 0.80 3.43 -1.62
CA VAL A 139 2.24 3.15 -1.56
C VAL A 139 2.87 3.19 -2.97
N MET A 140 2.18 2.65 -3.98
CA MET A 140 2.63 2.74 -5.37
C MET A 140 2.76 4.20 -5.80
N TRP A 141 1.80 5.05 -5.43
CA TRP A 141 1.86 6.50 -5.64
C TRP A 141 3.06 7.15 -4.94
N GLU A 142 3.35 6.78 -3.68
CA GLU A 142 4.55 7.25 -2.97
C GLU A 142 5.83 6.88 -3.72
N ILE A 143 5.92 5.65 -4.27
CA ILE A 143 7.09 5.20 -5.04
C ILE A 143 7.24 5.98 -6.34
N ILE A 144 6.19 6.11 -7.16
CA ILE A 144 6.31 6.75 -8.48
C ILE A 144 6.56 8.25 -8.37
N THR A 145 6.04 8.93 -7.34
CA THR A 145 6.31 10.36 -7.13
C THR A 145 7.75 10.63 -6.70
N GLN A 146 8.46 9.61 -6.23
CA GLN A 146 9.89 9.67 -5.95
C GLN A 146 10.76 9.12 -7.09
N CYS A 147 10.17 8.84 -8.26
CA CYS A 147 10.93 8.51 -9.46
C CYS A 147 11.66 9.74 -10.01
N ASP A 148 12.86 9.56 -10.56
CA ASP A 148 13.74 10.59 -11.12
C ASP A 148 13.16 11.30 -12.35
N VAL A 149 12.33 10.59 -13.12
CA VAL A 149 11.61 11.15 -14.28
C VAL A 149 10.29 11.83 -13.91
N TYR A 150 9.86 11.74 -12.65
CA TYR A 150 8.59 12.30 -12.19
C TYR A 150 8.80 13.73 -11.66
N PRO A 151 7.90 14.70 -11.97
CA PRO A 151 8.16 16.13 -11.72
C PRO A 151 8.12 16.56 -10.24
N THR A 152 7.84 15.66 -9.31
CA THR A 152 7.75 15.98 -7.88
C THR A 152 9.13 16.22 -7.29
N THR A 153 9.30 17.29 -6.53
CA THR A 153 10.60 17.64 -5.94
C THR A 153 10.77 17.20 -4.49
N VAL A 154 9.68 17.06 -3.74
CA VAL A 154 9.71 16.76 -2.30
C VAL A 154 8.72 15.64 -2.00
N TYR A 155 9.14 14.66 -1.20
CA TYR A 155 8.25 13.62 -0.70
C TYR A 155 7.15 14.23 0.18
N ARG A 156 5.92 13.75 -0.03
CA ARG A 156 4.78 14.04 0.84
C ARG A 156 4.00 12.74 1.04
N PRO A 157 3.50 12.47 2.26
CA PRO A 157 2.65 11.31 2.47
C PRO A 157 1.31 11.49 1.71
N PRO A 158 0.59 10.40 1.43
CA PRO A 158 -0.69 10.46 0.71
C PRO A 158 -1.67 11.45 1.34
N TYR A 159 -2.39 12.20 0.50
CA TYR A 159 -3.39 13.24 0.87
C TYR A 159 -2.86 14.50 1.56
N GLU A 160 -1.55 14.62 1.81
CA GLU A 160 -0.99 15.80 2.48
C GLU A 160 -1.24 17.10 1.70
N GLU A 161 -1.35 17.03 0.37
CA GLU A 161 -1.61 18.17 -0.51
C GLU A 161 -2.99 18.82 -0.31
N TYR A 162 -3.96 18.10 0.25
CA TYR A 162 -5.32 18.61 0.49
C TYR A 162 -5.52 19.10 1.91
N ARG A 163 -4.54 18.89 2.79
CA ARG A 163 -4.63 19.30 4.18
C ARG A 163 -4.50 20.80 4.26
N THR A 164 -5.53 21.44 4.81
CA THR A 164 -5.46 22.87 5.10
C THR A 164 -4.76 23.04 6.46
N ASN A 165 -3.81 23.97 6.57
CA ASN A 165 -3.25 24.40 7.86
C ASN A 165 -4.30 25.13 8.74
N SER A 166 -5.59 24.92 8.48
CA SER A 166 -6.64 25.64 9.19
C SER A 166 -6.66 25.17 10.64
N SER A 167 -6.55 26.15 11.53
CA SER A 167 -6.60 26.08 13.00
C SER A 167 -7.95 25.59 13.54
N ASN A 168 -8.70 24.80 12.77
CA ASN A 168 -9.98 24.24 13.16
C ASN A 168 -9.78 22.87 13.81
N ARG A 169 -10.57 22.65 14.85
CA ARG A 169 -10.53 21.50 15.78
C ARG A 169 -10.89 20.15 15.14
N SER A 170 -10.72 19.96 13.83
CA SER A 170 -10.99 18.70 13.15
C SER A 170 -9.91 17.67 13.50
N SER A 171 -10.34 16.45 13.83
CA SER A 171 -9.40 15.35 14.02
C SER A 171 -8.80 14.91 12.67
N PHE A 172 -7.61 14.30 12.68
CA PHE A 172 -6.99 13.74 11.48
C PHE A 172 -7.92 12.74 10.76
N ALA A 173 -8.70 11.97 11.52
CA ALA A 173 -9.71 11.05 10.97
C ALA A 173 -10.79 11.78 10.17
N THR A 174 -11.29 12.90 10.70
CA THR A 174 -12.32 13.73 10.06
C THR A 174 -11.79 14.36 8.76
N GLU A 175 -10.54 14.82 8.75
CA GLU A 175 -9.90 15.35 7.54
C GLU A 175 -9.80 14.28 6.44
N ILE A 176 -9.30 13.09 6.77
CA ILE A 176 -9.17 11.99 5.81
C ILE A 176 -10.54 11.54 5.30
N TYR A 177 -11.55 11.44 6.18
CA TYR A 177 -12.91 11.11 5.78
C TYR A 177 -13.48 12.13 4.77
N ASP A 178 -13.33 13.43 5.04
CA ASP A 178 -13.77 14.48 4.11
C ASP A 178 -13.08 14.35 2.75
N ILE A 179 -11.75 14.20 2.74
CA ILE A 179 -10.96 14.10 1.51
C ILE A 179 -11.35 12.85 0.69
N VAL A 180 -11.41 11.69 1.34
CA VAL A 180 -11.53 10.39 0.67
C VAL A 180 -12.98 10.02 0.34
N VAL A 181 -13.90 10.25 1.27
CA VAL A 181 -15.30 9.79 1.17
C VAL A 181 -16.20 10.89 0.61
N VAL A 182 -16.17 12.09 1.22
CA VAL A 182 -17.07 13.19 0.85
C VAL A 182 -16.66 13.81 -0.49
N ARG A 183 -15.40 14.21 -0.60
CA ARG A 183 -14.85 14.88 -1.79
C ARG A 183 -14.35 13.89 -2.84
N ARG A 184 -14.23 12.60 -2.49
CA ARG A 184 -13.81 11.50 -3.38
C ARG A 184 -12.47 11.78 -4.07
N LEU A 185 -11.55 12.43 -3.37
CA LEU A 185 -10.23 12.76 -3.90
C LEU A 185 -9.25 11.61 -3.73
N ARG A 186 -8.22 11.61 -4.57
CA ARG A 186 -7.05 10.74 -4.51
C ARG A 186 -5.80 11.60 -4.71
N PRO A 187 -4.63 11.18 -4.21
CA PRO A 187 -3.38 11.89 -4.46
C PRO A 187 -3.15 12.13 -5.95
N THR A 188 -2.66 13.31 -6.30
CA THR A 188 -2.54 13.76 -7.70
C THR A 188 -1.55 12.90 -8.50
N LEU A 189 -1.98 12.43 -9.68
CA LEU A 189 -1.15 11.72 -10.65
C LEU A 189 -0.80 12.64 -11.83
N VAL A 190 0.49 12.75 -12.13
CA VAL A 190 1.02 13.46 -13.30
C VAL A 190 1.39 12.43 -14.35
N ARG A 191 0.50 12.29 -15.35
CA ARG A 191 0.63 11.28 -16.41
C ARG A 191 1.59 11.68 -17.52
N GLN A 192 1.76 12.98 -17.73
CA GLN A 192 2.63 13.54 -18.76
C GLN A 192 3.89 14.08 -18.10
N ILE A 193 4.99 13.35 -18.29
CA ILE A 193 6.32 13.74 -17.82
C ILE A 193 7.12 14.34 -18.98
N GLN A 194 8.20 15.06 -18.66
CA GLN A 194 9.10 15.62 -19.68
C GLN A 194 9.95 14.55 -20.38
N ASP A 195 10.21 13.43 -19.70
CA ASP A 195 10.93 12.29 -20.26
C ASP A 195 10.04 11.51 -21.25
N ASN A 196 10.24 11.77 -22.54
CA ASN A 196 9.50 11.09 -23.61
C ASN A 196 9.77 9.58 -23.68
N GLN A 197 10.94 9.10 -23.24
CA GLN A 197 11.30 7.68 -23.28
C GLN A 197 10.46 6.89 -22.28
N HIS A 198 10.22 7.44 -21.09
CA HIS A 198 9.52 6.75 -20.00
C HIS A 198 8.05 7.16 -19.83
N SER A 199 7.56 8.11 -20.63
CA SER A 199 6.19 8.64 -20.54
C SER A 199 5.09 7.56 -20.63
N LEU A 200 5.24 6.58 -21.54
CA LEU A 200 4.28 5.48 -21.66
C LEU A 200 4.26 4.58 -20.42
N ILE A 201 5.43 4.31 -19.83
CA ILE A 201 5.53 3.49 -18.61
C ILE A 201 4.88 4.24 -17.44
N ILE A 202 5.19 5.52 -17.25
CA ILE A 202 4.54 6.31 -16.18
C ILE A 202 3.03 6.40 -16.39
N HIS A 203 2.56 6.57 -17.63
CA HIS A 203 1.14 6.57 -17.93
C HIS A 203 0.47 5.25 -17.53
N GLU A 204 1.10 4.11 -17.86
CA GLU A 204 0.57 2.79 -17.48
C GLU A 204 0.60 2.59 -15.97
N LEU A 205 1.69 2.96 -15.28
CA LEU A 205 1.76 2.91 -13.82
C LEU A 205 0.65 3.75 -13.15
N CYS A 206 0.38 4.96 -13.67
CA CYS A 206 -0.74 5.78 -13.21
C CYS A 206 -2.09 5.07 -13.40
N SER A 207 -2.28 4.38 -14.53
CA SER A 207 -3.50 3.61 -14.81
C SER A 207 -3.65 2.40 -13.89
N LEU A 208 -2.55 1.72 -13.54
CA LEU A 208 -2.56 0.62 -12.56
C LEU A 208 -2.93 1.12 -11.16
N ILE A 209 -2.38 2.26 -10.74
CA ILE A 209 -2.75 2.91 -9.47
C ILE A 209 -4.25 3.27 -9.47
N ASP A 210 -4.75 3.88 -10.55
CA ASP A 210 -6.17 4.21 -10.68
C ASP A 210 -7.09 3.01 -10.54
N ALA A 211 -6.70 1.88 -11.14
CA ALA A 211 -7.46 0.64 -11.05
C ALA A 211 -7.44 0.01 -9.63
N CYS A 212 -6.45 0.35 -8.79
CA CYS A 212 -6.33 -0.19 -7.43
C CYS A 212 -7.02 0.68 -6.37
N TRP A 213 -7.23 1.99 -6.60
CA TRP A 213 -7.88 2.89 -5.64
C TRP A 213 -9.25 3.44 -6.06
N ILE A 214 -9.86 2.85 -7.10
CA ILE A 214 -11.23 3.18 -7.49
C ILE A 214 -12.19 3.00 -6.31
N THR A 215 -13.17 3.89 -6.18
CA THR A 215 -14.08 3.90 -5.01
C THR A 215 -14.87 2.60 -4.88
N ASP A 216 -15.39 2.08 -5.99
CA ASP A 216 -16.10 0.80 -6.02
C ASP A 216 -15.12 -0.35 -5.73
N SER A 217 -15.24 -0.96 -4.55
CA SER A 217 -14.37 -2.04 -4.08
C SER A 217 -14.41 -3.27 -4.97
N ASP A 218 -15.58 -3.58 -5.54
CA ASP A 218 -15.79 -4.79 -6.33
C ASP A 218 -15.14 -4.69 -7.71
N MET A 219 -14.88 -3.46 -8.17
CA MET A 219 -14.21 -3.16 -9.43
C MET A 219 -12.69 -2.92 -9.27
N ARG A 220 -12.14 -2.95 -8.05
CA ARG A 220 -10.70 -2.78 -7.84
C ARG A 220 -9.92 -3.96 -8.42
N MET A 221 -8.80 -3.63 -9.05
CA MET A 221 -7.87 -4.63 -9.54
C MET A 221 -7.38 -5.51 -8.39
N ASN A 222 -7.43 -6.83 -8.58
CA ASN A 222 -6.87 -7.78 -7.61
C ASN A 222 -5.34 -7.88 -7.72
N ALA A 223 -4.70 -8.35 -6.64
CA ALA A 223 -3.24 -8.43 -6.54
C ALA A 223 -2.59 -9.31 -7.62
N GLN A 224 -3.26 -10.39 -8.03
CA GLN A 224 -2.76 -11.31 -9.06
C GLN A 224 -2.68 -10.63 -10.43
N THR A 225 -3.72 -9.88 -10.78
CA THR A 225 -3.79 -9.10 -12.03
C THR A 225 -2.76 -7.98 -12.03
N LEU A 226 -2.62 -7.27 -10.90
CA LEU A 226 -1.62 -6.23 -10.75
C LEU A 226 -0.20 -6.79 -10.93
N ALA A 227 0.12 -7.88 -10.23
CA ALA A 227 1.43 -8.54 -10.34
C ALA A 227 1.72 -9.00 -11.78
N PHE A 228 0.71 -9.58 -12.46
CA PHE A 228 0.84 -9.96 -13.87
C PHE A 228 1.14 -8.75 -14.76
N LYS A 229 0.39 -7.66 -14.63
CA LYS A 229 0.57 -6.45 -15.45
C LYS A 229 1.91 -5.77 -15.22
N LEU A 230 2.35 -5.64 -13.96
CA LEU A 230 3.66 -5.05 -13.63
C LEU A 230 4.83 -5.88 -14.18
N ASN A 231 4.67 -7.21 -14.28
CA ASN A 231 5.69 -8.07 -14.88
C ASN A 231 5.84 -7.86 -16.39
N GLN A 232 4.84 -7.30 -17.09
CA GLN A 232 4.89 -7.01 -18.53
C GLN A 232 5.53 -5.64 -18.86
N LEU A 233 5.87 -4.83 -17.86
CA LEU A 233 6.47 -3.49 -18.05
C LEU A 233 8.00 -3.49 -18.09
N ILE A 234 8.63 -4.67 -18.09
CA ILE A 234 10.08 -4.88 -18.22
C ILE A 234 10.33 -5.69 -19.49
#